data_AF-A0A832Z663-F1
#
_entry.id   AF-A0A832Z663-F1
#
_cell.length_a   1.000
_cell.length_b   1.000
_cell.length_c   1.000
_cell.angle_alpha   90.00
_cell.angle_beta   90.00
_cell.angle_gamma   90.00
#
_symmetry.space_group_name_H-M   'P 1'
#
loop_
_entity.id
_entity.type
_entity.pdbx_description
1 polymer ?
#
loop_
_entity_poly.entity_id
_entity_poly.type
_entity_poly.pdbx_seq_one_letter_code
_entity_poly.pdbx_strand_id
1 'polypeptide(L)'
;MSFQATYSLVIRPLHFASFRWGGSFTPLVTGPAAIAFSEPLPMPSTIAGLLAGEAVGYKPSQGRVPPEELEKLIAEKLGFGDKFALRGPYIYDEDTETVYLHYWDRSPTRGRLVAVELVEGELGISFQNVDYHQHTGIALNNTCKSVIRGLIYTQMLAKQDKPIIVEVYGAAKTWPNEKIVRKLGGEGRIAVIEKTNIAPLYKLATSIKAKNSWYAYVATPILLPPHSTKDLARILEEKDRVIEVGEPPNTRIAIPTLKELEDLIEVREKQRDSHSTRRREDTREKLAKTAKRFRAKIALLSPGYDMAANMPRPLHPAIMPGSIVKIETTLNPQQLYQEGIGLHRKLGWGTLLPLPEKLVVKQQ
;
A
#
# COMPACT_ATOMS: atom_id res chain seq x y z
N MET A 1 -2.32 7.05 -25.66
CA MET A 1 -3.55 7.72 -25.19
C MET A 1 -3.46 7.77 -23.66
N SER A 2 -3.50 8.95 -23.05
CA SER A 2 -3.50 9.11 -21.59
C SER A 2 -4.89 8.83 -21.03
N PHE A 3 -5.01 7.94 -20.05
CA PHE A 3 -6.27 7.63 -19.39
C PHE A 3 -6.45 8.52 -18.15
N GLN A 4 -7.29 9.55 -18.20
CA GLN A 4 -7.69 10.24 -16.96
C GLN A 4 -8.42 9.27 -16.03
N ALA A 5 -8.30 9.50 -14.71
CA ALA A 5 -9.06 8.75 -13.72
C ALA A 5 -10.55 8.88 -14.06
N THR A 6 -11.26 7.75 -14.12
CA THR A 6 -12.69 7.78 -14.41
C THR A 6 -13.46 8.29 -13.19
N TYR A 7 -13.05 7.87 -12.00
CA TYR A 7 -13.54 8.32 -10.69
C TYR A 7 -12.65 7.71 -9.60
N SER A 8 -12.91 8.03 -8.34
CA SER A 8 -12.34 7.33 -7.18
C SER A 8 -13.42 6.76 -6.29
N LEU A 9 -13.07 5.68 -5.60
CA LEU A 9 -13.87 5.09 -4.54
C LEU A 9 -13.36 5.62 -3.21
N VAL A 10 -14.26 6.18 -2.43
CA VAL A 10 -14.02 6.63 -1.06
C VAL A 10 -14.58 5.58 -0.11
N ILE A 11 -13.68 4.96 0.64
CA ILE A 11 -13.98 3.86 1.54
C ILE A 11 -13.78 4.36 2.96
N ARG A 12 -14.87 4.45 3.73
CA ARG A 12 -14.86 4.89 5.13
C ARG A 12 -15.15 3.73 6.05
N PRO A 13 -14.13 3.16 6.72
CA PRO A 13 -14.36 2.24 7.83
C PRO A 13 -15.20 2.91 8.91
N LEU A 14 -16.23 2.24 9.40
CA LEU A 14 -17.11 2.81 10.43
C LEU A 14 -16.53 2.68 11.84
N HIS A 15 -15.48 1.88 12.00
CA HIS A 15 -14.77 1.60 13.25
C HIS A 15 -13.28 1.35 12.97
N PHE A 16 -12.56 0.86 13.97
CA PHE A 16 -11.19 0.39 13.81
C PHE A 16 -11.06 -0.65 12.69
N ALA A 17 -9.99 -0.51 11.92
CA ALA A 17 -9.67 -1.37 10.80
C ALA A 17 -8.83 -2.58 11.25
N SER A 18 -9.00 -3.69 10.51
CA SER A 18 -8.27 -4.93 10.70
C SER A 18 -7.67 -5.39 9.37
N PHE A 19 -6.50 -4.86 9.02
CA PHE A 19 -5.77 -5.18 7.79
C PHE A 19 -4.51 -5.98 8.10
N ARG A 20 -4.56 -7.31 8.03
CA ARG A 20 -3.40 -8.15 8.32
C ARG A 20 -2.60 -8.41 7.04
N TRP A 21 -1.34 -7.98 7.00
CA TRP A 21 -0.44 -8.24 5.87
C TRP A 21 0.43 -9.48 6.09
N GLY A 22 0.58 -9.93 7.33
CA GLY A 22 1.35 -11.11 7.69
C GLY A 22 0.95 -11.68 9.05
N GLY A 23 1.62 -12.77 9.43
CA GLY A 23 1.32 -13.52 10.66
C GLY A 23 0.17 -14.51 10.47
N SER A 24 0.32 -15.70 11.05
CA SER A 24 -0.81 -16.62 11.20
C SER A 24 -1.61 -16.19 12.42
N PHE A 25 -2.92 -16.02 12.24
CA PHE A 25 -3.84 -15.79 13.34
C PHE A 25 -4.89 -16.88 13.32
N THR A 26 -4.81 -17.77 14.29
CA THR A 26 -5.83 -18.77 14.53
C THR A 26 -5.99 -18.90 16.05
N PRO A 27 -7.24 -18.93 16.55
CA PRO A 27 -7.48 -19.15 17.97
C PRO A 27 -7.04 -20.55 18.42
N LEU A 28 -6.73 -21.45 17.47
CA LEU A 28 -6.22 -22.80 17.74
C LEU A 28 -4.73 -22.84 18.06
N VAL A 29 -3.97 -21.78 17.75
CA VAL A 29 -2.55 -21.69 18.12
C VAL A 29 -2.47 -21.22 19.57
N THR A 30 -2.15 -22.15 20.46
CA THR A 30 -1.96 -21.86 21.89
C THR A 30 -0.60 -21.21 22.14
N GLY A 31 -0.56 -20.15 22.95
CA GLY A 31 0.68 -19.49 23.41
C GLY A 31 0.68 -17.97 23.20
N PRO A 32 1.81 -17.28 23.49
CA PRO A 32 1.95 -15.82 23.31
C PRO A 32 1.79 -15.33 21.85
N ALA A 33 1.61 -16.24 20.89
CA ALA A 33 1.48 -15.96 19.46
C ALA A 33 0.05 -15.59 19.01
N ALA A 34 -0.94 -15.54 19.90
CA ALA A 34 -2.30 -15.11 19.57
C ALA A 34 -2.45 -13.57 19.49
N ILE A 35 -1.42 -12.88 18.99
CA ILE A 35 -1.41 -11.43 18.78
C ILE A 35 -1.38 -11.15 17.28
N ALA A 36 -2.39 -10.42 16.78
CA ALA A 36 -2.42 -9.94 15.40
C ALA A 36 -2.23 -8.42 15.35
N PHE A 37 -1.45 -7.95 14.37
CA PHE A 37 -1.27 -6.53 14.10
C PHE A 37 -2.00 -6.14 12.81
N SER A 38 -2.71 -5.02 12.86
CA SER A 38 -3.25 -4.38 11.67
C SER A 38 -2.20 -3.44 11.07
N GLU A 39 -2.11 -3.45 9.75
CA GLU A 39 -1.52 -2.34 9.00
C GLU A 39 -2.52 -1.18 8.89
N PRO A 40 -2.05 0.05 8.65
CA PRO A 40 -2.92 1.21 8.51
C PRO A 40 -3.73 1.21 7.21
N LEU A 41 -3.22 0.55 6.17
CA LEU A 41 -3.86 0.49 4.86
C LEU A 41 -4.14 -0.97 4.48
N PRO A 42 -5.27 -1.24 3.81
CA PRO A 42 -5.55 -2.57 3.28
C PRO A 42 -4.55 -2.89 2.16
N MET A 43 -4.32 -4.18 1.91
CA MET A 43 -3.61 -4.57 0.69
C MET A 43 -4.48 -4.29 -0.54
N PRO A 44 -3.89 -4.05 -1.73
CA PRO A 44 -4.64 -3.96 -2.98
C PRO A 44 -5.56 -5.17 -3.22
N SER A 45 -5.14 -6.38 -2.86
CA SER A 45 -5.98 -7.57 -2.94
C SER A 45 -7.22 -7.54 -2.03
N THR A 46 -7.17 -6.83 -0.89
CA THR A 46 -8.34 -6.66 -0.02
C THR A 46 -9.39 -5.79 -0.70
N ILE A 47 -8.95 -4.73 -1.40
CA ILE A 47 -9.83 -3.88 -2.23
C ILE A 47 -10.39 -4.68 -3.40
N ALA A 48 -9.54 -5.40 -4.13
CA ALA A 48 -9.98 -6.23 -5.24
C ALA A 48 -11.00 -7.30 -4.79
N GLY A 49 -10.77 -7.95 -3.65
CA GLY A 49 -11.71 -8.92 -3.07
C GLY A 49 -13.04 -8.30 -2.66
N LEU A 50 -13.04 -7.08 -2.13
CA LEU A 50 -14.25 -6.31 -1.82
C LEU A 50 -15.06 -6.02 -3.10
N LEU A 51 -14.40 -5.53 -4.15
CA LEU A 51 -15.04 -5.22 -5.44
C LEU A 51 -15.59 -6.49 -6.13
N ALA A 52 -14.83 -7.58 -6.09
CA ALA A 52 -15.28 -8.87 -6.62
C ALA A 52 -16.45 -9.45 -5.81
N GLY A 53 -16.46 -9.27 -4.49
CA GLY A 53 -17.58 -9.65 -3.63
C GLY A 53 -18.88 -8.93 -4.03
N GLU A 54 -18.76 -7.65 -4.42
CA GLU A 54 -19.90 -6.87 -4.95
C GLU A 54 -20.38 -7.39 -6.31
N ALA A 55 -19.45 -7.68 -7.21
CA ALA A 55 -19.72 -8.15 -8.56
C ALA A 55 -20.57 -9.44 -8.63
N VAL A 56 -20.40 -10.37 -7.68
CA VAL A 56 -20.94 -11.74 -7.80
C VAL A 56 -22.14 -11.99 -6.91
N GLY A 57 -22.41 -11.13 -5.93
CA GLY A 57 -23.35 -11.50 -4.86
C GLY A 57 -22.94 -12.84 -4.23
N TYR A 58 -21.67 -12.93 -3.82
CA TYR A 58 -21.02 -14.05 -3.14
C TYR A 58 -21.53 -15.47 -3.50
N LYS A 59 -20.94 -16.08 -4.52
CA LYS A 59 -20.95 -17.54 -4.72
C LYS A 59 -19.55 -17.99 -5.13
N PRO A 60 -18.67 -18.36 -4.17
CA PRO A 60 -17.37 -18.89 -4.53
C PRO A 60 -17.55 -20.13 -5.41
N SER A 61 -16.97 -20.10 -6.62
CA SER A 61 -16.75 -21.31 -7.41
C SER A 61 -15.87 -22.26 -6.60
N GLN A 62 -16.08 -23.57 -6.74
CA GLN A 62 -15.20 -24.54 -6.06
C GLN A 62 -13.80 -24.45 -6.66
N GLY A 63 -12.81 -24.07 -5.84
CA GLY A 63 -11.41 -24.01 -6.26
C GLY A 63 -10.77 -22.67 -5.95
N ARG A 64 -9.48 -22.58 -6.26
CA ARG A 64 -8.68 -21.38 -6.07
C ARG A 64 -8.97 -20.40 -7.21
N VAL A 65 -9.31 -19.16 -6.88
CA VAL A 65 -9.58 -18.11 -7.86
C VAL A 65 -8.26 -17.38 -8.13
N PRO A 66 -7.63 -17.59 -9.30
CA PRO A 66 -6.41 -16.89 -9.66
C PRO A 66 -6.68 -15.38 -9.81
N PRO A 67 -5.69 -14.51 -9.55
CA PRO A 67 -5.88 -13.06 -9.66
C PRO A 67 -6.40 -12.60 -11.03
N GLU A 68 -6.04 -13.27 -12.11
CA GLU A 68 -6.51 -12.97 -13.48
C GLU A 68 -8.02 -13.21 -13.62
N GLU A 69 -8.58 -14.20 -12.93
CA GLU A 69 -10.02 -14.42 -12.88
C GLU A 69 -10.70 -13.33 -12.04
N LEU A 70 -10.06 -12.87 -10.95
CA LEU A 70 -10.54 -11.73 -10.17
C LEU A 70 -10.59 -10.44 -11.00
N GLU A 71 -9.57 -10.21 -11.82
CA GLU A 71 -9.52 -9.09 -12.77
C GLU A 71 -10.68 -9.16 -13.77
N LYS A 72 -10.89 -10.32 -14.40
CA LYS A 72 -12.01 -10.54 -15.34
C LYS A 72 -13.36 -10.32 -14.66
N LEU A 73 -13.53 -10.83 -13.45
CA LEU A 73 -14.76 -10.72 -12.69
C LEU A 73 -15.12 -9.25 -12.40
N ILE A 74 -14.14 -8.48 -11.94
CA ILE A 74 -14.28 -7.03 -11.71
C ILE A 74 -14.60 -6.32 -13.04
N ALA A 75 -13.84 -6.63 -14.10
CA ALA A 75 -14.02 -6.03 -15.42
C ALA A 75 -15.43 -6.25 -15.99
N GLU A 76 -15.90 -7.50 -15.98
CA GLU A 76 -17.18 -7.89 -16.57
C GLU A 76 -18.37 -7.42 -15.74
N LYS A 77 -18.36 -7.69 -14.43
CA LYS A 77 -19.54 -7.54 -13.58
C LYS A 77 -19.73 -6.11 -13.07
N LEU A 78 -18.64 -5.41 -12.77
CA LEU A 78 -18.71 -3.97 -12.47
C LEU A 78 -18.67 -3.13 -13.76
N GLY A 79 -18.52 -3.78 -14.92
CA GLY A 79 -18.48 -3.14 -16.23
C GLY A 79 -17.28 -2.22 -16.40
N PHE A 80 -16.16 -2.51 -15.73
CA PHE A 80 -14.95 -1.72 -15.92
C PHE A 80 -14.30 -2.00 -17.30
N GLY A 81 -14.56 -3.16 -17.91
CA GLY A 81 -13.97 -3.54 -19.21
C GLY A 81 -12.48 -3.91 -19.11
N ASP A 82 -11.88 -4.40 -20.20
CA ASP A 82 -10.55 -5.06 -20.16
C ASP A 82 -9.36 -4.13 -19.86
N LYS A 83 -9.59 -2.82 -19.96
CA LYS A 83 -8.56 -1.77 -19.86
C LYS A 83 -8.55 -1.06 -18.51
N PHE A 84 -9.22 -1.60 -17.51
CA PHE A 84 -9.29 -0.96 -16.20
C PHE A 84 -8.00 -1.10 -15.39
N ALA A 85 -7.82 -0.18 -14.45
CA ALA A 85 -6.82 -0.30 -13.41
C ALA A 85 -7.23 0.41 -12.11
N LEU A 86 -6.84 -0.16 -10.97
CA LEU A 86 -7.01 0.44 -9.65
C LEU A 86 -5.70 1.08 -9.20
N ARG A 87 -5.73 2.22 -8.50
CA ARG A 87 -4.54 2.81 -7.87
C ARG A 87 -4.78 3.13 -6.40
N GLY A 88 -3.73 2.94 -5.60
CA GLY A 88 -3.83 2.90 -4.15
C GLY A 88 -3.97 1.47 -3.63
N PRO A 89 -4.43 1.26 -2.38
CA PRO A 89 -5.11 2.24 -1.54
C PRO A 89 -4.17 3.26 -0.86
N TYR A 90 -4.70 4.45 -0.60
CA TYR A 90 -4.07 5.49 0.20
C TYR A 90 -5.10 6.23 1.06
N ILE A 91 -4.69 7.05 2.02
CA ILE A 91 -5.60 7.90 2.78
C ILE A 91 -5.53 9.33 2.22
N TYR A 92 -6.66 10.02 2.16
CA TYR A 92 -6.71 11.42 1.80
C TYR A 92 -7.38 12.24 2.90
N ASP A 93 -6.75 13.34 3.27
CA ASP A 93 -7.32 14.39 4.10
C ASP A 93 -7.70 15.57 3.21
N GLU A 94 -9.01 15.80 3.07
CA GLU A 94 -9.56 16.90 2.28
C GLU A 94 -9.25 18.25 2.90
N ASP A 95 -9.21 18.35 4.23
CA ASP A 95 -9.04 19.64 4.93
C ASP A 95 -7.62 20.19 4.74
N THR A 96 -6.63 19.30 4.65
CA THR A 96 -5.21 19.65 4.50
C THR A 96 -4.65 19.34 3.10
N GLU A 97 -5.49 18.88 2.18
CA GLU A 97 -5.11 18.32 0.86
C GLU A 97 -3.93 17.31 0.95
N THR A 98 -3.83 16.55 2.04
CA THR A 98 -2.68 15.68 2.31
C THR A 98 -2.98 14.24 1.94
N VAL A 99 -2.07 13.61 1.19
CA VAL A 99 -2.14 12.19 0.86
C VAL A 99 -1.25 11.40 1.80
N TYR A 100 -1.78 10.37 2.47
CA TYR A 100 -0.99 9.46 3.29
C TYR A 100 -0.81 8.12 2.61
N LEU A 101 0.45 7.78 2.37
CA LEU A 101 0.87 6.52 1.78
C LEU A 101 1.37 5.56 2.85
N HIS A 102 1.29 4.26 2.59
CA HIS A 102 1.83 3.28 3.52
C HIS A 102 3.36 3.38 3.58
N TYR A 103 3.91 3.43 4.78
CA TYR A 103 5.33 3.21 5.04
C TYR A 103 5.52 1.91 5.80
N TRP A 104 6.01 0.88 5.09
CA TRP A 104 6.32 -0.39 5.71
C TRP A 104 7.67 -0.27 6.42
N ASP A 105 7.63 0.00 7.71
CA ASP A 105 8.80 -0.10 8.59
C ASP A 105 8.93 -1.58 8.97
N ARG A 106 10.12 -2.20 8.82
CA ARG A 106 10.34 -3.63 9.17
C ARG A 106 10.02 -3.95 10.65
N SER A 107 9.64 -2.95 11.43
CA SER A 107 9.18 -3.08 12.80
C SER A 107 7.84 -3.81 12.86
N PRO A 108 7.77 -4.97 13.55
CA PRO A 108 6.56 -5.79 13.61
C PRO A 108 5.46 -5.19 14.48
N THR A 109 5.69 -4.04 15.12
CA THR A 109 4.81 -3.54 16.20
C THR A 109 3.92 -2.37 15.80
N ARG A 110 4.27 -1.59 14.78
CA ARG A 110 3.49 -0.40 14.36
C ARG A 110 3.67 -0.09 12.88
N GLY A 111 2.59 -0.20 12.13
CA GLY A 111 2.52 0.39 10.80
C GLY A 111 2.60 1.91 10.89
N ARG A 112 3.15 2.52 9.85
CA ARG A 112 3.33 3.97 9.75
C ARG A 112 2.82 4.46 8.40
N LEU A 113 2.56 5.76 8.37
CA LEU A 113 2.17 6.46 7.17
C LEU A 113 3.24 7.49 6.81
N VAL A 114 3.31 7.80 5.52
CA VAL A 114 4.06 8.92 4.96
C VAL A 114 3.03 9.92 4.45
N ALA A 115 2.94 11.07 5.11
CA ALA A 115 2.14 12.19 4.66
C ALA A 115 2.89 12.90 3.53
N VAL A 116 2.19 13.14 2.43
CA VAL A 116 2.70 13.75 1.20
C VAL A 116 1.83 14.96 0.88
N GLU A 117 2.47 16.11 0.71
CA GLU A 117 1.82 17.39 0.44
C GLU A 117 2.67 18.21 -0.53
N LEU A 118 2.03 19.12 -1.29
CA LEU A 118 2.74 20.13 -2.08
C LEU A 118 2.89 21.39 -1.24
N VAL A 119 4.12 21.80 -1.00
CA VAL A 119 4.46 22.96 -0.16
C VAL A 119 5.30 23.89 -1.01
N GLU A 120 4.77 25.07 -1.34
CA GLU A 120 5.47 26.06 -2.19
C GLU A 120 5.91 25.50 -3.56
N GLY A 121 5.16 24.51 -4.08
CA GLY A 121 5.47 23.83 -5.34
C GLY A 121 6.46 22.67 -5.22
N GLU A 122 6.98 22.38 -4.02
CA GLU A 122 7.85 21.24 -3.74
C GLU A 122 7.08 20.08 -3.08
N LEU A 123 7.49 18.84 -3.34
CA LEU A 123 6.92 17.67 -2.69
C LEU A 123 7.51 17.51 -1.29
N GLY A 124 6.68 17.76 -0.28
CA GLY A 124 7.01 17.58 1.13
C GLY A 124 6.55 16.22 1.65
N ILE A 125 7.42 15.54 2.40
CA ILE A 125 7.10 14.27 3.08
C ILE A 125 7.35 14.39 4.58
N SER A 126 6.42 13.86 5.38
CA SER A 126 6.61 13.64 6.82
C SER A 126 6.12 12.26 7.25
N PHE A 127 6.71 11.71 8.31
CA PHE A 127 6.29 10.41 8.87
C PHE A 127 5.20 10.61 9.91
N GLN A 128 4.17 9.78 9.85
CA GLN A 128 3.06 9.77 10.80
C GLN A 128 2.95 8.40 11.45
N ASN A 129 2.82 8.40 12.78
CA ASN A 129 2.44 7.20 13.50
C ASN A 129 0.93 7.00 13.40
N VAL A 130 0.54 5.74 13.47
CA VAL A 130 -0.87 5.33 13.44
C VAL A 130 -1.26 4.96 14.85
N ASP A 131 -2.43 5.42 15.29
CA ASP A 131 -3.00 5.03 16.57
C ASP A 131 -3.60 3.62 16.47
N TYR A 132 -3.37 2.83 17.52
CA TYR A 132 -3.83 1.46 17.59
C TYR A 132 -4.72 1.25 18.81
N HIS A 133 -5.82 0.54 18.60
CA HIS A 133 -6.67 0.05 19.67
C HIS A 133 -6.41 -1.43 19.91
N GLN A 134 -6.00 -1.79 21.12
CA GLN A 134 -5.86 -3.17 21.53
C GLN A 134 -7.24 -3.76 21.86
N HIS A 135 -7.62 -4.80 21.13
CA HIS A 135 -8.84 -5.56 21.37
C HIS A 135 -8.47 -6.98 21.81
N THR A 136 -8.88 -7.38 23.00
CA THR A 136 -8.69 -8.74 23.52
C THR A 136 -10.04 -9.44 23.55
N GLY A 137 -10.12 -10.59 22.87
CA GLY A 137 -11.33 -11.41 22.80
C GLY A 137 -11.13 -12.79 23.41
N ILE A 138 -12.23 -13.39 23.82
CA ILE A 138 -12.29 -14.74 24.39
C ILE A 138 -13.43 -15.53 23.74
N ALA A 139 -13.27 -16.85 23.64
CA ALA A 139 -14.40 -17.72 23.31
C ALA A 139 -15.01 -18.31 24.59
N LEU A 140 -16.34 -18.33 24.66
CA LEU A 140 -17.09 -18.87 25.79
C LEU A 140 -17.68 -20.24 25.45
N ASN A 141 -17.68 -21.14 26.41
CA ASN A 141 -18.47 -22.36 26.35
C ASN A 141 -19.95 -21.99 26.49
N ASN A 142 -20.76 -22.39 25.50
CA ASN A 142 -22.18 -22.00 25.46
C ASN A 142 -23.00 -22.54 26.65
N THR A 143 -22.60 -23.68 27.22
CA THR A 143 -23.29 -24.38 28.29
C THR A 143 -22.94 -23.80 29.66
N CYS A 144 -21.66 -23.75 30.02
CA CYS A 144 -21.22 -23.32 31.35
C CYS A 144 -20.82 -21.83 31.44
N LYS A 145 -20.86 -21.10 30.32
CA LYS A 145 -20.46 -19.67 30.22
C LYS A 145 -19.03 -19.39 30.71
N SER A 146 -18.17 -20.40 30.79
CA SER A 146 -16.76 -20.24 31.13
C SER A 146 -15.91 -20.03 29.89
N VAL A 147 -14.73 -19.43 30.04
CA VAL A 147 -13.75 -19.29 28.96
C VAL A 147 -13.30 -20.66 28.48
N ILE A 148 -13.27 -20.87 27.16
CA ILE A 148 -12.68 -22.07 26.58
C ILE A 148 -11.15 -21.95 26.68
N ARG A 149 -10.52 -22.91 27.36
CA ARG A 149 -9.07 -22.90 27.59
C ARG A 149 -8.32 -22.76 26.27
N GLY A 150 -7.39 -21.79 26.21
CA GLY A 150 -6.56 -21.53 25.04
C GLY A 150 -7.20 -20.63 23.98
N LEU A 151 -8.50 -20.33 24.06
CA LEU A 151 -9.20 -19.46 23.10
C LEU A 151 -9.28 -18.01 23.61
N ILE A 152 -8.11 -17.43 23.87
CA ILE A 152 -7.93 -15.99 24.10
C ILE A 152 -7.09 -15.42 22.96
N TYR A 153 -7.47 -14.26 22.46
CA TYR A 153 -6.72 -13.60 21.40
C TYR A 153 -6.61 -12.10 21.67
N THR A 154 -5.57 -11.49 21.12
CA THR A 154 -5.39 -10.04 21.13
C THR A 154 -5.14 -9.54 19.72
N GLN A 155 -5.74 -8.41 19.38
CA GLN A 155 -5.55 -7.76 18.09
C GLN A 155 -5.29 -6.27 18.26
N MET A 156 -4.26 -5.77 17.61
CA MET A 156 -3.99 -4.35 17.48
C MET A 156 -4.68 -3.83 16.23
N LEU A 157 -5.79 -3.13 16.41
CA LEU A 157 -6.62 -2.60 15.34
C LEU A 157 -6.20 -1.17 15.01
N ALA A 158 -6.04 -0.85 13.72
CA ALA A 158 -5.66 0.50 13.31
C ALA A 158 -6.86 1.45 13.46
N LYS A 159 -6.65 2.60 14.09
CA LYS A 159 -7.65 3.67 14.12
C LYS A 159 -7.68 4.34 12.74
N GLN A 160 -8.86 4.35 12.13
CA GLN A 160 -9.06 4.87 10.78
C GLN A 160 -10.11 5.99 10.80
N ASP A 161 -9.64 7.21 11.08
CA ASP A 161 -10.52 8.39 11.15
C ASP A 161 -10.72 9.06 9.78
N LYS A 162 -9.88 8.71 8.81
CA LYS A 162 -9.83 9.31 7.47
C LYS A 162 -10.24 8.31 6.39
N PRO A 163 -10.84 8.76 5.28
CA PRO A 163 -11.22 7.86 4.20
C PRO A 163 -10.02 7.22 3.51
N ILE A 164 -10.18 5.97 3.10
CA ILE A 164 -9.28 5.27 2.19
C ILE A 164 -9.76 5.52 0.77
N ILE A 165 -8.86 5.97 -0.11
CA ILE A 165 -9.14 6.24 -1.51
C ILE A 165 -8.52 5.15 -2.38
N VAL A 166 -9.29 4.76 -3.39
CA VAL A 166 -8.83 3.94 -4.51
C VAL A 166 -9.27 4.62 -5.80
N GLU A 167 -8.32 4.99 -6.65
CA GLU A 167 -8.63 5.60 -7.94
C GLU A 167 -8.91 4.51 -8.97
N VAL A 168 -9.91 4.73 -9.82
CA VAL A 168 -10.34 3.78 -10.86
C VAL A 168 -10.12 4.40 -12.23
N TYR A 169 -9.35 3.70 -13.06
CA TYR A 169 -9.00 4.10 -14.42
C TYR A 169 -9.64 3.18 -15.44
N GLY A 170 -9.97 3.74 -16.61
CA GLY A 170 -10.36 2.98 -17.79
C GLY A 170 -11.68 2.22 -17.64
N ALA A 171 -12.49 2.53 -16.62
CA ALA A 171 -13.75 1.85 -16.36
C ALA A 171 -14.83 2.25 -17.39
N ALA A 172 -15.43 1.27 -18.07
CA ALA A 172 -16.50 1.53 -19.05
C ALA A 172 -17.84 1.92 -18.39
N LYS A 173 -18.10 1.46 -17.17
CA LYS A 173 -19.23 1.87 -16.31
C LYS A 173 -18.72 2.57 -15.07
N THR A 174 -19.49 3.54 -14.61
CA THR A 174 -19.21 4.21 -13.34
C THR A 174 -19.82 3.46 -12.17
N TRP A 175 -19.14 3.48 -11.03
CA TRP A 175 -19.72 3.04 -9.76
C TRP A 175 -21.05 3.77 -9.46
N PRO A 176 -22.04 3.11 -8.81
CA PRO A 176 -23.27 3.76 -8.40
C PRO A 176 -23.02 5.02 -7.54
N ASN A 177 -23.89 6.03 -7.66
CA ASN A 177 -23.80 7.23 -6.81
C ASN A 177 -24.27 6.96 -5.37
N GLU A 178 -24.95 5.85 -5.13
CA GLU A 178 -25.43 5.45 -3.82
C GLU A 178 -24.30 4.95 -2.91
N LYS A 179 -24.47 5.14 -1.61
CA LYS A 179 -23.55 4.63 -0.60
C LYS A 179 -23.80 3.14 -0.38
N ILE A 180 -22.74 2.34 -0.45
CA ILE A 180 -22.82 0.89 -0.29
C ILE A 180 -22.10 0.48 0.98
N VAL A 181 -22.77 -0.27 1.86
CA VAL A 181 -22.16 -0.80 3.09
C VAL A 181 -21.65 -2.22 2.83
N ARG A 182 -20.37 -2.47 3.07
CA ARG A 182 -19.75 -3.80 2.89
C ARG A 182 -18.76 -4.13 3.99
N LYS A 183 -18.46 -5.42 4.13
CA LYS A 183 -17.36 -5.89 4.98
C LYS A 183 -16.03 -5.55 4.33
N LEU A 184 -15.10 -4.98 5.07
CA LEU A 184 -13.75 -4.64 4.62
C LEU A 184 -12.73 -5.09 5.67
N GLY A 185 -11.76 -5.91 5.24
CA GLY A 185 -10.73 -6.45 6.12
C GLY A 185 -11.20 -7.64 6.96
N GLY A 186 -10.48 -7.92 8.05
CA GLY A 186 -10.76 -9.01 8.97
C GLY A 186 -11.86 -8.70 9.99
N GLU A 187 -12.22 -9.68 10.82
CA GLU A 187 -13.15 -9.55 11.96
C GLU A 187 -14.53 -8.94 11.63
N GLY A 188 -15.00 -9.12 10.40
CA GLY A 188 -16.33 -8.62 9.99
C GLY A 188 -16.48 -7.10 10.04
N ARG A 189 -15.38 -6.34 10.05
CA ARG A 189 -15.42 -4.87 10.05
C ARG A 189 -16.14 -4.36 8.82
N ILE A 190 -16.90 -3.27 8.98
CA ILE A 190 -17.73 -2.69 7.95
C ILE A 190 -17.21 -1.33 7.50
N ALA A 191 -17.40 -1.03 6.22
CA ALA A 191 -17.07 0.24 5.61
C ALA A 191 -18.21 0.71 4.69
N VAL A 192 -18.34 2.03 4.58
CA VAL A 192 -19.18 2.69 3.59
C VAL A 192 -18.33 3.01 2.37
N ILE A 193 -18.79 2.63 1.19
CA ILE A 193 -18.15 2.90 -0.09
C ILE A 193 -19.03 3.89 -0.84
N GLU A 194 -18.43 4.95 -1.34
CA GLU A 194 -19.10 5.92 -2.21
C GLU A 194 -18.16 6.35 -3.34
N LYS A 195 -18.75 6.85 -4.43
CA LYS A 195 -18.00 7.40 -5.56
C LYS A 195 -17.67 8.87 -5.32
N THR A 196 -16.49 9.28 -5.78
CA THR A 196 -16.11 10.70 -5.92
C THR A 196 -15.39 10.92 -7.25
N ASN A 197 -15.31 12.17 -7.69
CA ASN A 197 -14.59 12.54 -8.92
C ASN A 197 -13.19 13.10 -8.64
N ILE A 198 -12.75 13.15 -7.38
CA ILE A 198 -11.39 13.57 -7.03
C ILE A 198 -10.39 12.42 -7.26
N ALA A 199 -9.18 12.75 -7.71
CA ALA A 199 -8.06 11.82 -7.79
C ALA A 199 -6.78 12.47 -7.20
N PRO A 200 -6.70 12.60 -5.86
CA PRO A 200 -5.63 13.35 -5.20
C PRO A 200 -4.22 12.85 -5.52
N LEU A 201 -4.00 11.54 -5.47
CA LEU A 201 -2.68 10.96 -5.72
C LEU A 201 -2.27 11.13 -7.19
N TYR A 202 -3.22 11.02 -8.12
CA TYR A 202 -2.97 11.35 -9.52
C TYR A 202 -2.64 12.82 -9.75
N LYS A 203 -3.35 13.75 -9.09
CA LYS A 203 -3.05 15.19 -9.13
C LYS A 203 -1.62 15.45 -8.66
N LEU A 204 -1.19 14.80 -7.57
CA LEU A 204 0.20 14.84 -7.10
C LEU A 204 1.16 14.27 -8.14
N ALA A 205 0.92 13.05 -8.62
CA ALA A 205 1.79 12.37 -9.57
C ALA A 205 1.99 13.15 -10.88
N THR A 206 0.95 13.83 -11.37
CA THR A 206 0.99 14.62 -12.62
C THR A 206 1.57 16.02 -12.45
N SER A 207 1.57 16.56 -11.22
CA SER A 207 2.25 17.83 -10.92
C SER A 207 3.77 17.73 -10.99
N ILE A 208 4.32 16.52 -10.93
CA ILE A 208 5.75 16.25 -10.84
C ILE A 208 6.34 16.06 -12.24
N LYS A 209 7.17 17.01 -12.66
CA LYS A 209 7.91 16.95 -13.94
C LYS A 209 9.14 16.05 -13.79
N ALA A 210 8.99 14.75 -14.03
CA ALA A 210 10.11 13.81 -14.03
C ALA A 210 10.75 13.68 -15.43
N LYS A 211 12.08 13.53 -15.49
CA LYS A 211 12.88 13.24 -16.71
C LYS A 211 12.89 11.73 -17.02
N ASN A 212 13.50 11.32 -18.13
CA ASN A 212 13.48 9.93 -18.67
C ASN A 212 13.94 8.84 -17.68
N SER A 213 14.79 9.16 -16.70
CA SER A 213 15.04 8.30 -15.54
C SER A 213 14.68 9.09 -14.29
N TRP A 214 13.81 8.52 -13.46
CA TRP A 214 13.23 9.21 -12.32
C TRP A 214 13.09 8.27 -11.12
N TYR A 215 13.05 8.87 -9.94
CA TYR A 215 12.81 8.17 -8.70
C TYR A 215 11.33 8.10 -8.41
N ALA A 216 10.87 6.98 -7.88
CA ALA A 216 9.49 6.77 -7.50
C ALA A 216 9.41 6.29 -6.05
N TYR A 217 8.44 6.82 -5.31
CA TYR A 217 8.03 6.23 -4.05
C TYR A 217 7.07 5.07 -4.32
N VAL A 218 7.32 3.93 -3.70
CA VAL A 218 6.45 2.75 -3.76
C VAL A 218 5.27 2.96 -2.81
N ALA A 219 4.09 3.23 -3.36
CA ALA A 219 2.87 3.50 -2.59
C ALA A 219 2.15 2.22 -2.17
N THR A 220 2.14 1.22 -3.04
CA THR A 220 1.65 -0.14 -2.74
C THR A 220 2.69 -1.18 -3.16
N PRO A 221 2.66 -2.41 -2.58
CA PRO A 221 3.72 -3.37 -2.84
C PRO A 221 3.81 -3.71 -4.33
N ILE A 222 5.04 -3.83 -4.85
CA ILE A 222 5.31 -4.28 -6.22
C ILE A 222 5.57 -5.77 -6.15
N LEU A 223 4.61 -6.58 -6.60
CA LEU A 223 4.77 -8.03 -6.65
C LEU A 223 5.70 -8.39 -7.81
N LEU A 224 6.74 -9.16 -7.50
CA LEU A 224 7.73 -9.60 -8.47
C LEU A 224 7.39 -11.01 -8.97
N PRO A 225 7.78 -11.37 -10.21
CA PRO A 225 7.63 -12.72 -10.73
C PRO A 225 8.31 -13.76 -9.81
N PRO A 226 7.87 -15.03 -9.85
CA PRO A 226 8.56 -16.08 -9.12
C PRO A 226 10.02 -16.17 -9.58
N HIS A 227 10.95 -16.05 -8.64
CA HIS A 227 12.38 -16.17 -8.89
C HIS A 227 12.90 -17.49 -8.30
N SER A 228 14.04 -17.98 -8.79
CA SER A 228 14.70 -19.13 -8.15
C SER A 228 15.10 -18.75 -6.72
N THR A 229 15.29 -19.72 -5.82
CA THR A 229 15.71 -19.44 -4.42
C THR A 229 17.03 -18.70 -4.32
N LYS A 230 17.96 -18.94 -5.27
CA LYS A 230 19.24 -18.23 -5.37
C LYS A 230 19.05 -16.78 -5.81
N ASP A 231 18.17 -16.54 -6.79
CA ASP A 231 17.86 -15.19 -7.25
C ASP A 231 17.11 -14.40 -6.17
N LEU A 232 16.16 -15.04 -5.47
CA LEU A 232 15.50 -14.46 -4.30
C LEU A 232 16.51 -14.06 -3.23
N ALA A 233 17.46 -14.93 -2.88
CA ALA A 233 18.50 -14.60 -1.91
C ALA A 233 19.35 -13.42 -2.39
N ARG A 234 19.75 -13.39 -3.66
CA ARG A 234 20.54 -12.29 -4.24
C ARG A 234 19.79 -10.97 -4.26
N ILE A 235 18.49 -10.99 -4.55
CA ILE A 235 17.57 -9.85 -4.51
C ILE A 235 17.37 -9.38 -3.06
N LEU A 236 17.12 -10.31 -2.13
CA LEU A 236 16.90 -10.01 -0.70
C LEU A 236 18.16 -9.51 0.00
N GLU A 237 19.34 -9.97 -0.43
CA GLU A 237 20.66 -9.47 -0.01
C GLU A 237 21.04 -8.17 -0.72
N GLU A 238 20.18 -7.67 -1.62
CA GLU A 238 20.38 -6.43 -2.38
C GLU A 238 21.68 -6.43 -3.21
N LYS A 239 22.14 -7.62 -3.63
CA LYS A 239 23.30 -7.80 -4.50
C LYS A 239 22.96 -7.47 -5.95
N ASP A 240 21.71 -7.68 -6.35
CA ASP A 240 21.18 -7.21 -7.62
C ASP A 240 20.67 -5.79 -7.50
N ARG A 241 21.30 -4.89 -8.25
CA ARG A 241 20.86 -3.49 -8.32
C ARG A 241 19.74 -3.25 -9.30
N VAL A 242 19.46 -4.18 -10.20
CA VAL A 242 18.41 -4.04 -11.22
C VAL A 242 17.51 -5.26 -11.17
N ILE A 243 16.22 -5.03 -11.01
CA ILE A 243 15.18 -6.03 -10.87
C ILE A 243 14.23 -5.90 -12.06
N GLU A 244 14.01 -7.02 -12.76
CA GLU A 244 12.97 -7.11 -13.77
C GLU A 244 11.63 -7.39 -13.12
N VAL A 245 10.64 -6.56 -13.43
CA VAL A 245 9.30 -6.59 -12.81
C VAL A 245 8.28 -7.39 -13.63
N GLY A 246 8.66 -7.85 -14.82
CA GLY A 246 7.80 -8.53 -15.79
C GLY A 246 6.87 -7.58 -16.55
N GLU A 247 6.15 -6.71 -15.83
CA GLU A 247 5.19 -5.78 -16.43
C GLU A 247 5.30 -4.34 -15.89
N PRO A 248 5.12 -3.29 -16.72
CA PRO A 248 5.00 -3.35 -18.18
C PRO A 248 6.29 -3.88 -18.84
N PRO A 249 6.22 -4.42 -20.07
CA PRO A 249 7.42 -4.85 -20.80
C PRO A 249 8.45 -3.71 -20.87
N ASN A 250 9.74 -4.06 -20.87
CA ASN A 250 10.85 -3.10 -20.91
C ASN A 250 10.90 -2.11 -19.74
N THR A 251 10.25 -2.45 -18.62
CA THR A 251 10.37 -1.68 -17.38
C THR A 251 11.28 -2.43 -16.41
N ARG A 252 12.24 -1.70 -15.84
CA ARG A 252 13.18 -2.20 -14.85
C ARG A 252 13.20 -1.30 -13.64
N ILE A 253 13.44 -1.90 -12.47
CA ILE A 253 13.61 -1.19 -11.22
C ILE A 253 15.08 -1.27 -10.83
N ALA A 254 15.73 -0.13 -10.71
CA ALA A 254 17.05 -0.03 -10.11
C ALA A 254 16.94 0.35 -8.62
N ILE A 255 17.63 -0.39 -7.74
CA ILE A 255 17.74 -0.08 -6.32
C ILE A 255 18.75 1.06 -6.15
N PRO A 256 18.33 2.25 -5.67
CA PRO A 256 19.23 3.37 -5.47
C PRO A 256 20.27 3.07 -4.39
N THR A 257 21.48 3.58 -4.60
CA THR A 257 22.50 3.62 -3.55
C THR A 257 22.13 4.59 -2.44
N LEU A 258 22.72 4.41 -1.26
CA LEU A 258 22.50 5.36 -0.16
C LEU A 258 22.92 6.78 -0.55
N LYS A 259 24.03 6.92 -1.29
CA LYS A 259 24.50 8.21 -1.80
C LYS A 259 23.47 8.86 -2.74
N GLU A 260 22.92 8.10 -3.69
CA GLU A 260 21.87 8.60 -4.58
C GLU A 260 20.62 9.06 -3.81
N LEU A 261 20.26 8.35 -2.73
CA LEU A 261 19.16 8.77 -1.86
C LEU A 261 19.49 10.02 -1.04
N GLU A 262 20.73 10.15 -0.55
CA GLU A 262 21.21 11.36 0.13
C GLU A 262 21.21 12.57 -0.82
N ASP A 263 21.59 12.37 -2.08
CA ASP A 263 21.57 13.41 -3.12
C ASP A 263 20.12 13.82 -3.50
N LEU A 264 19.17 12.87 -3.41
CA LEU A 264 17.75 13.09 -3.68
C LEU A 264 17.02 13.81 -2.53
N ILE A 265 17.44 13.60 -1.28
CA ILE A 265 16.70 14.03 -0.09
C ILE A 265 17.26 15.34 0.46
N GLU A 266 16.36 16.28 0.70
CA GLU A 266 16.63 17.51 1.45
C GLU A 266 15.90 17.44 2.79
N VAL A 267 16.64 17.49 3.90
CA VAL A 267 16.04 17.51 5.25
C VAL A 267 15.81 18.94 5.68
N ARG A 268 14.55 19.32 5.91
CA ARG A 268 14.18 20.63 6.48
C ARG A 268 13.69 20.48 7.93
N GLU A 269 14.27 21.26 8.82
CA GLU A 269 13.84 21.37 10.21
C GLU A 269 12.86 22.54 10.37
N LYS A 270 11.87 22.40 11.26
CA LYS A 270 11.13 23.57 11.76
C LYS A 270 12.13 24.50 12.45
N GLN A 271 12.18 25.77 12.02
CA GLN A 271 13.09 26.78 12.56
C GLN A 271 13.11 26.73 14.10
N ARG A 272 14.23 26.26 14.65
CA ARG A 272 14.65 26.55 16.03
C ARG A 272 15.88 27.44 15.95
N ASP A 273 15.85 28.49 16.76
CA ASP A 273 16.80 29.59 16.76
C ASP A 273 18.26 29.14 16.82
N SER A 274 19.07 29.95 16.17
CA SER A 274 20.50 29.85 15.87
C SER A 274 21.39 29.45 17.04
N HIS A 275 22.27 28.46 16.85
CA HIS A 275 23.72 28.57 17.11
C HIS A 275 24.56 27.34 16.65
N SER A 276 25.71 27.64 16.04
CA SER A 276 26.96 26.85 15.98
C SER A 276 27.12 25.66 15.02
N THR A 277 28.38 25.51 14.61
CA THR A 277 29.02 24.54 13.70
C THR A 277 28.76 23.06 13.99
N ARG A 278 28.28 22.69 15.19
CA ARG A 278 27.75 21.33 15.48
C ARG A 278 26.57 20.93 14.57
N ARG A 279 25.90 21.90 13.94
CA ARG A 279 24.81 21.66 12.99
C ARG A 279 25.20 20.80 11.78
N ARG A 280 26.38 20.96 11.19
CA ARG A 280 26.70 20.30 9.90
C ARG A 280 26.83 18.78 10.02
N GLU A 281 27.45 18.30 11.09
CA GLU A 281 27.65 16.87 11.33
C GLU A 281 26.33 16.19 11.70
N ASP A 282 25.51 16.85 12.53
CA ASP A 282 24.16 16.42 12.88
C ASP A 282 23.21 16.40 11.65
N THR A 283 23.29 17.40 10.76
CA THR A 283 22.52 17.40 9.50
C THR A 283 22.91 16.24 8.59
N ARG A 284 24.21 15.91 8.47
CA ARG A 284 24.66 14.79 7.64
C ARG A 284 24.24 13.44 8.22
N GLU A 285 24.36 13.25 9.54
CA GLU A 285 23.88 12.03 10.20
C GLU A 285 22.36 11.86 10.05
N LYS A 286 21.61 12.95 10.22
CA LYS A 286 20.15 12.98 10.00
C LYS A 286 19.77 12.67 8.55
N LEU A 287 20.50 13.22 7.59
CA LEU A 287 20.31 12.93 6.17
C LEU A 287 20.54 11.45 5.89
N ALA A 288 21.67 10.89 6.32
CA ALA A 288 21.99 9.48 6.14
C ALA A 288 20.95 8.55 6.79
N LYS A 289 20.50 8.89 8.01
CA LYS A 289 19.41 8.17 8.70
C LYS A 289 18.09 8.25 7.95
N THR A 290 17.78 9.40 7.36
CA THR A 290 16.55 9.61 6.57
C THR A 290 16.62 8.86 5.24
N ALA A 291 17.73 8.94 4.51
CA ALA A 291 17.97 8.18 3.30
C ALA A 291 17.85 6.66 3.54
N LYS A 292 18.40 6.16 4.65
CA LYS A 292 18.26 4.75 5.05
C LYS A 292 16.82 4.31 5.27
N ARG A 293 15.91 5.21 5.68
CA ARG A 293 14.48 4.90 5.85
C ARG A 293 13.78 4.62 4.53
N PHE A 294 14.24 5.22 3.44
CA PHE A 294 13.66 5.09 2.10
C PHE A 294 14.37 4.06 1.21
N ARG A 295 15.42 3.40 1.70
CA ARG A 295 16.07 2.29 1.00
C ARG A 295 15.03 1.26 0.57
N ALA A 296 15.23 0.64 -0.59
CA ALA A 296 14.35 -0.41 -1.08
C ALA A 296 14.23 -1.55 -0.06
N LYS A 297 13.00 -1.92 0.27
CA LYS A 297 12.68 -2.99 1.22
C LYS A 297 12.05 -4.13 0.44
N ILE A 298 12.70 -5.28 0.43
CA ILE A 298 12.18 -6.48 -0.22
C ILE A 298 11.78 -7.49 0.85
N ALA A 299 10.62 -8.10 0.69
CA ALA A 299 10.09 -9.11 1.59
C ALA A 299 9.28 -10.18 0.82
N LEU A 300 9.03 -11.32 1.46
CA LEU A 300 8.02 -12.27 1.00
C LEU A 300 6.66 -11.84 1.54
N LEU A 301 5.70 -11.65 0.64
CA LEU A 301 4.35 -11.20 0.96
C LEU A 301 3.32 -12.21 0.44
N SER A 302 2.35 -12.57 1.27
CA SER A 302 1.16 -13.28 0.79
C SER A 302 0.14 -12.24 0.32
N PRO A 303 -0.39 -12.33 -0.91
CA PRO A 303 -1.45 -11.45 -1.40
C PRO A 303 -2.80 -11.60 -0.66
N GLY A 304 -2.85 -12.30 0.48
CA GLY A 304 -4.04 -12.45 1.31
C GLY A 304 -4.62 -13.85 1.25
N TYR A 305 -5.94 -13.95 1.47
CA TYR A 305 -6.65 -15.21 1.60
C TYR A 305 -7.62 -15.41 0.43
N ASP A 306 -7.67 -16.63 -0.10
CA ASP A 306 -8.67 -17.03 -1.07
C ASP A 306 -9.91 -17.55 -0.35
N MET A 307 -11.01 -16.80 -0.40
CA MET A 307 -12.26 -17.17 0.25
C MET A 307 -12.92 -18.39 -0.39
N ALA A 308 -12.70 -18.62 -1.69
CA ALA A 308 -13.33 -19.72 -2.42
C ALA A 308 -12.64 -21.06 -2.12
N ALA A 309 -11.31 -21.04 -2.08
CA ALA A 309 -10.51 -22.22 -1.71
C ALA A 309 -10.28 -22.36 -0.20
N ASN A 310 -10.70 -21.38 0.60
CA ASN A 310 -10.46 -21.31 2.04
C ASN A 310 -8.98 -21.57 2.40
N MET A 311 -8.07 -20.85 1.73
CA MET A 311 -6.62 -21.01 1.95
C MET A 311 -5.83 -19.72 1.68
N PRO A 312 -4.63 -19.55 2.27
CA PRO A 312 -3.75 -18.44 1.93
C PRO A 312 -3.32 -18.48 0.46
N ARG A 313 -3.19 -17.30 -0.17
CA ARG A 313 -2.59 -17.16 -1.50
C ARG A 313 -1.06 -17.34 -1.39
N PRO A 314 -0.38 -17.89 -2.42
CA PRO A 314 1.06 -18.12 -2.43
C PRO A 314 1.86 -16.87 -2.14
N LEU A 315 3.05 -17.07 -1.57
CA LEU A 315 3.98 -16.00 -1.29
C LEU A 315 4.63 -15.50 -2.58
N HIS A 316 4.79 -14.18 -2.67
CA HIS A 316 5.55 -13.52 -3.72
C HIS A 316 6.66 -12.67 -3.12
N PRO A 317 7.85 -12.61 -3.73
CA PRO A 317 8.76 -11.50 -3.49
C PRO A 317 8.08 -10.18 -3.84
N ALA A 318 8.23 -9.18 -2.98
CA ALA A 318 7.65 -7.88 -3.19
C ALA A 318 8.59 -6.75 -2.74
N ILE A 319 8.62 -5.66 -3.51
CA ILE A 319 9.18 -4.39 -3.04
C ILE A 319 8.09 -3.70 -2.22
N MET A 320 8.37 -3.47 -0.95
CA MET A 320 7.40 -3.02 0.05
C MET A 320 7.22 -1.49 0.00
N PRO A 321 6.02 -0.98 0.39
CA PRO A 321 5.75 0.44 0.45
C PRO A 321 6.70 1.20 1.37
N GLY A 322 6.95 2.47 1.05
CA GLY A 322 7.98 3.25 1.76
C GLY A 322 9.38 3.11 1.19
N SER A 323 9.55 2.30 0.15
CA SER A 323 10.76 2.23 -0.65
C SER A 323 10.80 3.37 -1.68
N ILE A 324 11.97 3.96 -1.90
CA ILE A 324 12.27 4.75 -3.09
C ILE A 324 13.07 3.88 -4.05
N VAL A 325 12.63 3.86 -5.30
CA VAL A 325 13.25 3.10 -6.38
C VAL A 325 13.53 3.99 -7.58
N LYS A 326 14.52 3.64 -8.40
CA LYS A 326 14.78 4.29 -9.68
C LYS A 326 14.08 3.49 -10.78
N ILE A 327 13.32 4.17 -11.61
CA ILE A 327 12.57 3.54 -12.70
C ILE A 327 13.30 3.76 -14.02
N GLU A 328 13.50 2.66 -14.75
CA GLU A 328 14.04 2.63 -16.11
C GLU A 328 12.95 2.09 -17.03
N THR A 329 12.32 2.96 -17.82
CA THR A 329 11.21 2.60 -18.71
C THR A 329 11.11 3.60 -19.86
N THR A 330 10.40 3.20 -20.92
CA THR A 330 10.02 4.10 -22.02
C THR A 330 8.74 4.89 -21.73
N LEU A 331 7.98 4.50 -20.70
CA LEU A 331 6.75 5.17 -20.29
C LEU A 331 7.05 6.47 -19.54
N ASN A 332 6.25 7.51 -19.79
CA ASN A 332 6.34 8.72 -18.97
C ASN A 332 5.72 8.48 -17.57
N PRO A 333 6.00 9.34 -16.58
CA PRO A 333 5.52 9.15 -15.20
C PRO A 333 4.00 9.02 -15.06
N GLN A 334 3.25 9.79 -15.85
CA GLN A 334 1.78 9.76 -15.85
C GLN A 334 1.25 8.43 -16.41
N GLN A 335 1.83 7.94 -17.51
CA GLN A 335 1.49 6.64 -18.09
C GLN A 335 1.81 5.52 -17.12
N LEU A 336 3.01 5.53 -16.52
CA LEU A 336 3.39 4.50 -15.57
C LEU A 336 2.52 4.53 -14.31
N TYR A 337 2.12 5.71 -13.82
CA TYR A 337 1.13 5.81 -12.75
C TYR A 337 -0.18 5.11 -13.14
N GLN A 338 -0.70 5.38 -14.34
CA GLN A 338 -1.95 4.79 -14.83
C GLN A 338 -1.83 3.28 -15.10
N GLU A 339 -0.66 2.80 -15.51
CA GLU A 339 -0.43 1.38 -15.84
C GLU A 339 0.01 0.53 -14.65
N GLY A 340 0.69 1.12 -13.66
CA GLY A 340 1.28 0.41 -12.54
C GLY A 340 2.43 -0.50 -12.98
N ILE A 341 3.03 -1.21 -12.03
CA ILE A 341 4.21 -2.05 -12.25
C ILE A 341 4.13 -3.37 -11.46
N GLY A 342 4.73 -4.43 -11.99
CA GLY A 342 4.75 -5.75 -11.36
C GLY A 342 3.50 -6.59 -11.62
N LEU A 343 3.46 -7.77 -10.97
CA LEU A 343 2.35 -8.70 -11.10
C LEU A 343 1.05 -8.10 -10.55
N HIS A 344 -0.06 -8.39 -11.22
CA HIS A 344 -1.41 -8.00 -10.82
C HIS A 344 -1.59 -6.47 -10.67
N ARG A 345 -0.79 -5.68 -11.40
CA ARG A 345 -0.83 -4.21 -11.36
C ARG A 345 -2.20 -3.61 -11.62
N LYS A 346 -3.07 -4.27 -12.39
CA LYS A 346 -4.45 -3.81 -12.62
C LYS A 346 -5.30 -3.78 -11.34
N LEU A 347 -4.98 -4.64 -10.37
CA LEU A 347 -5.68 -4.75 -9.09
C LEU A 347 -5.16 -3.78 -8.00
N GLY A 348 -4.30 -2.81 -8.36
CA GLY A 348 -3.75 -1.81 -7.42
C GLY A 348 -2.37 -2.13 -6.86
N TRP A 349 -1.80 -3.28 -7.21
CA TRP A 349 -0.40 -3.59 -6.92
C TRP A 349 0.54 -2.68 -7.72
N GLY A 350 1.69 -2.39 -7.14
CA GLY A 350 2.72 -1.52 -7.73
C GLY A 350 2.22 -0.14 -8.15
N THR A 351 1.43 0.51 -7.30
CA THR A 351 1.16 1.93 -7.42
C THR A 351 2.44 2.70 -7.04
N LEU A 352 2.86 3.60 -7.90
CA LEU A 352 4.06 4.43 -7.74
C LEU A 352 3.66 5.90 -7.63
N LEU A 353 4.37 6.68 -6.81
CA LEU A 353 4.31 8.14 -6.83
C LEU A 353 5.65 8.64 -7.40
N PRO A 354 5.66 9.27 -8.60
CA PRO A 354 6.84 9.95 -9.11
C PRO A 354 7.40 10.96 -8.10
N LEU A 355 8.72 11.09 -8.05
CA LEU A 355 9.41 12.04 -7.20
C LEU A 355 10.10 13.13 -8.03
N PRO A 356 10.14 14.38 -7.53
CA PRO A 356 10.94 15.45 -8.13
C PRO A 356 12.45 15.16 -8.00
N GLU A 357 13.27 16.02 -8.61
CA GLU A 357 14.74 15.95 -8.48
C GLU A 357 15.24 16.12 -7.04
N LYS A 358 14.46 16.81 -6.19
CA LYS A 358 14.71 16.95 -4.76
C LYS A 358 13.45 16.71 -3.95
N LEU A 359 13.54 15.78 -3.01
CA LEU A 359 12.47 15.43 -2.09
C LEU A 359 12.68 16.12 -0.74
N VAL A 360 11.75 16.97 -0.33
CA VAL A 360 11.83 17.66 0.96
C VAL A 360 11.25 16.79 2.06
N VAL A 361 12.06 16.37 3.02
CA VAL A 361 11.62 15.60 4.18
C VAL A 361 11.55 16.52 5.39
N LYS A 362 10.33 16.75 5.88
CA LYS A 362 10.05 17.50 7.10
C LYS A 362 10.22 16.59 8.31
N GLN A 363 11.10 16.97 9.23
CA GLN A 363 11.15 16.33 10.54
C GLN A 363 10.14 17.01 11.47
N GLN A 364 9.29 16.19 12.09
CA GLN A 364 8.35 16.61 13.12
C GLN A 364 9.01 16.63 14.50
#